data_AF-A0A7J4S7Z7-F1
#
_entry.id   AF-A0A7J4S7Z7-F1
#
_cell.length_a   1.000
_cell.length_b   1.000
_cell.length_c   1.000
_cell.angle_alpha   90.00
_cell.angle_beta   90.00
_cell.angle_gamma   90.00
#
_symmetry.space_group_name_H-M   'P 1'
#
loop_
_entity.id
_entity.type
_entity.pdbx_description
1 polymer ?
#
loop_
_entity_poly.entity_id
_entity_poly.type
_entity_poly.pdbx_seq_one_letter_code
_entity_poly.pdbx_strand_id
1 'polypeptide(L)'
;FIEDALWWLEEFDLDGARIDAVKHVDDLAASNLATRINERFETVGTDYYLKGETAMGWSGDNLADNQFQYDTINRYIGEDSLDGQADFVLYHAVVDNVFTQESRNYQHLDYWTNRSQDQYVPGAVMVPYVGSHDVPRLASRSDRGTGDAYNQWQEQGLPGQPGTDDTYDRVLQAYGWLLTTPGAPMLYYGDEYGEYGGADPDNRHMYRDSTNWNDRESALFEKISALGRLRSESLALKQGVYSTRYSSPDLLIYDMSHE
;
A
#
# COMPACT_ATOMS: atom_id res chain seq x y z
N PHE A 1 -5.33 27.07 3.08
CA PHE A 1 -5.20 25.63 2.78
C PHE A 1 -5.70 25.30 1.39
N ILE A 2 -6.99 25.51 1.04
CA ILE A 2 -7.48 25.22 -0.33
C ILE A 2 -6.70 26.03 -1.37
N GLU A 3 -6.64 27.36 -1.22
CA GLU A 3 -5.89 28.21 -2.15
C GLU A 3 -4.40 27.83 -2.23
N ASP A 4 -3.80 27.37 -1.13
CA ASP A 4 -2.41 26.89 -1.13
C ASP A 4 -2.28 25.59 -1.94
N ALA A 5 -3.22 24.65 -1.79
CA ALA A 5 -3.25 23.40 -2.55
C ALA A 5 -3.43 23.68 -4.05
N LEU A 6 -4.38 24.55 -4.41
CA LEU A 6 -4.58 24.96 -5.81
C LEU A 6 -3.33 25.61 -6.40
N TRP A 7 -2.64 26.46 -5.63
CA TRP A 7 -1.40 27.08 -6.08
C TRP A 7 -0.31 26.05 -6.36
N TRP A 8 -0.12 25.05 -5.49
CA TRP A 8 0.87 23.98 -5.74
C TRP A 8 0.54 23.14 -6.96
N LEU A 9 -0.73 22.76 -7.12
CA LEU A 9 -1.20 21.99 -8.27
C LEU A 9 -0.99 22.75 -9.58
N GLU A 10 -1.27 24.05 -9.61
CA GLU A 10 -1.16 24.91 -10.79
C GLU A 10 0.29 25.31 -11.12
N GLU A 11 1.05 25.78 -10.12
CA GLU A 11 2.40 26.33 -10.33
C GLU A 11 3.40 25.24 -10.77
N PHE A 12 3.24 24.03 -10.26
CA PHE A 12 4.17 22.92 -10.51
C PHE A 12 3.61 21.82 -11.40
N ASP A 13 2.40 21.99 -11.93
CA ASP A 13 1.75 21.03 -12.83
C ASP A 13 1.73 19.61 -12.23
N LEU A 14 1.28 19.50 -10.98
CA LEU A 14 1.26 18.23 -10.25
C LEU A 14 0.09 17.34 -10.73
N ASP A 15 0.24 16.02 -10.66
CA ASP A 15 -0.80 15.07 -11.11
C ASP A 15 -1.88 14.76 -10.05
N GLY A 16 -1.74 15.30 -8.83
CA GLY A 16 -2.62 14.95 -7.72
C GLY A 16 -2.07 15.35 -6.34
N ALA A 17 -2.77 14.91 -5.30
CA ALA A 17 -2.38 15.21 -3.92
C ALA A 17 -2.66 14.03 -2.97
N ARG A 18 -1.74 13.81 -2.02
CA ARG A 18 -1.96 12.93 -0.86
C ARG A 18 -2.41 13.79 0.32
N ILE A 19 -3.63 13.56 0.79
CA ILE A 19 -4.21 14.29 1.92
C ILE A 19 -3.89 13.53 3.22
N ASP A 20 -3.08 14.14 4.06
CA ASP A 20 -2.65 13.59 5.36
C ASP A 20 -3.82 13.53 6.35
N ALA A 21 -3.87 12.47 7.17
CA ALA A 21 -4.69 12.42 8.38
C ALA A 21 -6.16 12.86 8.19
N VAL A 22 -6.81 12.43 7.09
CA VAL A 22 -8.14 12.92 6.65
C VAL A 22 -9.20 12.81 7.76
N LYS A 23 -9.17 11.71 8.54
CA LYS A 23 -10.11 11.47 9.65
C LYS A 23 -9.99 12.45 10.83
N HIS A 24 -9.00 13.33 10.84
CA HIS A 24 -8.75 14.31 11.91
C HIS A 24 -9.16 15.73 11.54
N VAL A 25 -9.62 15.97 10.31
CA VAL A 25 -10.20 17.24 9.88
C VAL A 25 -11.72 17.10 9.73
N ASP A 26 -12.41 18.24 9.66
CA ASP A 26 -13.85 18.26 9.34
C ASP A 26 -14.07 17.60 7.97
N ASP A 27 -15.10 16.77 7.85
CA ASP A 27 -15.41 16.05 6.60
C ASP A 27 -15.59 17.02 5.42
N LEU A 28 -16.14 18.22 5.68
CA LEU A 28 -16.30 19.27 4.67
C LEU A 28 -14.96 19.81 4.17
N ALA A 29 -13.86 19.66 4.91
CA ALA A 29 -12.55 20.10 4.44
C ALA A 29 -12.09 19.29 3.22
N ALA A 30 -12.32 17.97 3.23
CA ALA A 30 -11.97 17.09 2.11
C ALA A 30 -12.87 17.34 0.90
N SER A 31 -14.19 17.41 1.10
CA SER A 31 -15.12 17.64 -0.01
C SER A 31 -14.95 19.03 -0.62
N ASN A 32 -14.78 20.08 0.20
CA ASN A 32 -14.55 21.42 -0.32
C ASN A 32 -13.24 21.53 -1.09
N LEU A 33 -12.19 20.80 -0.68
CA LEU A 33 -10.94 20.76 -1.44
C LEU A 33 -11.15 20.12 -2.81
N ALA A 34 -11.75 18.92 -2.85
CA ALA A 34 -12.03 18.20 -4.09
C ALA A 34 -12.92 19.02 -5.04
N THR A 35 -14.03 19.56 -4.53
CA THR A 35 -14.93 20.44 -5.31
C THR A 35 -14.18 21.61 -5.92
N ARG A 36 -13.31 22.28 -5.15
CA ARG A 36 -12.57 23.46 -5.64
C ARG A 36 -11.48 23.10 -6.65
N ILE A 37 -10.89 21.90 -6.57
CA ILE A 37 -9.98 21.36 -7.59
C ILE A 37 -10.77 21.08 -8.87
N ASN A 38 -11.90 20.38 -8.76
CA ASN A 38 -12.78 20.08 -9.90
C ASN A 38 -13.22 21.34 -10.65
N GLU A 39 -13.78 22.31 -9.93
CA GLU A 39 -14.23 23.59 -10.51
C GLU A 39 -13.08 24.36 -11.19
N ARG A 40 -11.87 24.30 -10.64
CA ARG A 40 -10.72 25.07 -11.11
C ARG A 40 -10.04 24.43 -12.32
N PHE A 41 -9.90 23.11 -12.35
CA PHE A 41 -9.04 22.42 -13.33
C PHE A 41 -9.76 21.38 -14.19
N GLU A 42 -10.79 20.72 -13.67
CA GLU A 42 -11.34 19.52 -14.31
C GLU A 42 -12.49 19.81 -15.28
N THR A 43 -12.98 21.05 -15.30
CA THR A 43 -13.96 21.54 -16.27
C THR A 43 -13.48 21.46 -17.74
N VAL A 44 -12.17 21.30 -17.96
CA VAL A 44 -11.53 21.18 -19.29
C VAL A 44 -10.80 19.85 -19.50
N GLY A 45 -10.98 18.88 -18.60
CA GLY A 45 -10.57 17.48 -18.79
C GLY A 45 -9.22 17.05 -18.19
N THR A 46 -8.58 17.88 -17.35
CA THR A 46 -7.51 17.40 -16.46
C THR A 46 -8.17 16.75 -15.26
N ASP A 47 -7.76 15.55 -14.86
CA ASP A 47 -8.31 14.83 -13.71
C ASP A 47 -7.20 14.68 -12.66
N TYR A 48 -7.40 15.17 -11.45
CA TYR A 48 -6.38 15.17 -10.40
C TYR A 48 -6.64 14.05 -9.40
N TYR A 49 -5.68 13.13 -9.28
CA TYR A 49 -5.85 12.02 -8.34
C TYR A 49 -5.64 12.46 -6.88
N LEU A 50 -6.70 12.41 -6.08
CA LEU A 50 -6.71 12.72 -4.66
C LEU A 50 -6.73 11.44 -3.82
N LYS A 51 -5.59 11.17 -3.19
CA LYS A 51 -5.44 10.02 -2.28
C LYS A 51 -5.52 10.46 -0.83
N GLY A 52 -6.47 9.90 -0.07
CA GLY A 52 -6.56 10.11 1.37
C GLY A 52 -5.73 9.16 2.23
N GLU A 53 -5.50 9.60 3.46
CA GLU A 53 -5.06 8.76 4.57
C GLU A 53 -6.08 8.80 5.72
N THR A 54 -6.91 7.75 5.78
CA THR A 54 -7.78 7.47 6.92
C THR A 54 -7.27 6.22 7.61
N ALA A 55 -6.30 6.40 8.52
CA ALA A 55 -5.64 5.29 9.22
C ALA A 55 -6.63 4.49 10.08
N MET A 56 -7.09 3.35 9.56
CA MET A 56 -8.03 2.45 10.24
C MET A 56 -7.36 1.11 10.52
N GLY A 57 -7.99 0.26 11.33
CA GLY A 57 -7.44 -1.04 11.72
C GLY A 57 -8.04 -2.20 10.93
N TRP A 58 -7.72 -3.40 11.40
CA TRP A 58 -8.42 -4.64 11.07
C TRP A 58 -8.93 -5.28 12.36
N SER A 59 -10.21 -5.67 12.39
CA SER A 59 -10.94 -6.08 13.60
C SER A 59 -11.27 -7.57 13.60
N GLY A 60 -10.35 -8.41 13.13
CA GLY A 60 -10.48 -9.87 13.15
C GLY A 60 -11.09 -10.46 11.87
N ASP A 61 -11.19 -11.80 11.85
CA ASP A 61 -11.51 -12.58 10.63
C ASP A 61 -12.96 -12.43 10.15
N ASN A 62 -13.83 -11.82 10.95
CA ASN A 62 -15.22 -11.60 10.60
C ASN A 62 -15.38 -10.26 9.86
N LEU A 63 -15.95 -10.32 8.65
CA LEU A 63 -16.18 -9.12 7.84
C LEU A 63 -17.06 -8.08 8.55
N ALA A 64 -18.11 -8.51 9.25
CA ALA A 64 -19.04 -7.60 9.91
C ALA A 64 -18.36 -6.73 10.97
N ASP A 65 -17.35 -7.28 11.66
CA ASP A 65 -16.59 -6.56 12.69
C ASP A 65 -15.67 -5.47 12.08
N ASN A 66 -15.39 -5.56 10.77
CA ASN A 66 -14.58 -4.60 10.03
C ASN A 66 -15.41 -3.50 9.36
N GLN A 67 -16.75 -3.57 9.42
CA GLN A 67 -17.61 -2.61 8.71
C GLN A 67 -17.34 -1.16 9.13
N PHE A 68 -17.11 -0.91 10.42
CA PHE A 68 -16.76 0.43 10.90
C PHE A 68 -15.45 0.97 10.28
N GLN A 69 -14.49 0.09 10.02
CA GLN A 69 -13.20 0.45 9.39
C GLN A 69 -13.43 0.87 7.93
N TYR A 70 -14.14 0.03 7.17
CA TYR A 70 -14.52 0.32 5.78
C TYR A 70 -15.40 1.57 5.67
N ASP A 71 -16.45 1.71 6.48
CA ASP A 71 -17.35 2.86 6.47
C ASP A 71 -16.62 4.17 6.78
N THR A 72 -15.62 4.13 7.67
CA THR A 72 -14.84 5.32 8.01
C THR A 72 -13.92 5.74 6.86
N ILE A 73 -13.36 4.79 6.12
CA ILE A 73 -12.61 5.09 4.89
C ILE A 73 -13.56 5.57 3.78
N ASN A 74 -14.67 4.88 3.56
CA ASN A 74 -15.66 5.21 2.51
C ASN A 74 -16.27 6.60 2.69
N ARG A 75 -16.35 7.12 3.92
CA ARG A 75 -16.89 8.46 4.21
C ARG A 75 -16.25 9.59 3.40
N TYR A 76 -14.98 9.43 3.02
CA TYR A 76 -14.20 10.45 2.32
C TYR A 76 -13.99 10.13 0.84
N ILE A 77 -14.69 9.13 0.30
CA ILE A 77 -14.57 8.72 -1.11
C ILE A 77 -15.87 9.02 -1.84
N GLY A 78 -15.79 9.66 -3.00
CA GLY A 78 -16.96 9.97 -3.82
C GLY A 78 -16.69 11.00 -4.91
N GLU A 79 -17.70 11.28 -5.72
CA GLU A 79 -17.62 12.18 -6.89
C GLU A 79 -17.11 13.58 -6.56
N ASP A 80 -17.55 14.16 -5.42
CA ASP A 80 -17.10 15.47 -4.93
C ASP A 80 -16.11 15.33 -3.75
N SER A 81 -15.36 14.23 -3.69
CA SER A 81 -14.44 13.93 -2.59
C SER A 81 -13.16 13.24 -3.08
N LEU A 82 -12.51 12.41 -2.28
CA LEU A 82 -11.26 11.74 -2.66
C LEU A 82 -11.54 10.57 -3.62
N ASP A 83 -10.64 10.32 -4.57
CA ASP A 83 -10.76 9.22 -5.53
C ASP A 83 -10.49 7.84 -4.92
N GLY A 84 -9.71 7.84 -3.84
CA GLY A 84 -9.39 6.64 -3.09
C GLY A 84 -8.52 6.94 -1.88
N GLN A 85 -8.20 5.90 -1.14
CA GLN A 85 -7.40 6.02 0.09
C GLN A 85 -6.39 4.89 0.21
N ALA A 86 -5.44 5.05 1.13
CA ALA A 86 -4.63 3.92 1.57
C ALA A 86 -5.52 2.80 2.15
N ASP A 87 -5.32 1.57 1.68
CA ASP A 87 -6.09 0.41 2.12
C ASP A 87 -5.52 -0.18 3.41
N PHE A 88 -5.84 0.47 4.54
CA PHE A 88 -5.37 0.05 5.85
C PHE A 88 -5.96 -1.29 6.30
N VAL A 89 -7.20 -1.61 5.90
CA VAL A 89 -7.83 -2.87 6.31
C VAL A 89 -7.08 -4.04 5.67
N LEU A 90 -6.79 -3.95 4.36
CA LEU A 90 -6.00 -4.95 3.65
C LEU A 90 -4.56 -5.01 4.16
N TYR A 91 -3.95 -3.85 4.46
CA TYR A 91 -2.62 -3.80 5.04
C TYR A 91 -2.56 -4.62 6.34
N HIS A 92 -3.44 -4.35 7.30
CA HIS A 92 -3.45 -5.08 8.56
C HIS A 92 -3.90 -6.54 8.39
N ALA A 93 -4.89 -6.83 7.56
CA ALA A 93 -5.35 -8.20 7.34
C ALA A 93 -4.28 -9.07 6.66
N VAL A 94 -3.58 -8.55 5.66
CA VAL A 94 -2.68 -9.35 4.82
C VAL A 94 -1.22 -9.12 5.18
N VAL A 95 -0.75 -7.89 5.18
CA VAL A 95 0.68 -7.59 5.37
C VAL A 95 1.12 -7.93 6.79
N ASP A 96 0.33 -7.54 7.78
CA ASP A 96 0.66 -7.84 9.18
C ASP A 96 0.50 -9.33 9.50
N ASN A 97 -0.58 -9.95 9.05
CA ASN A 97 -0.93 -11.29 9.52
C ASN A 97 -0.45 -12.44 8.61
N VAL A 98 -0.17 -12.19 7.34
CA VAL A 98 0.31 -13.22 6.39
C VAL A 98 1.80 -13.05 6.11
N PHE A 99 2.24 -11.87 5.65
CA PHE A 99 3.61 -11.68 5.18
C PHE A 99 4.64 -11.40 6.28
N THR A 100 4.21 -11.02 7.49
CA THR A 100 5.12 -10.70 8.60
C THR A 100 4.92 -11.62 9.80
N GLN A 101 3.76 -11.57 10.48
CA GLN A 101 3.54 -12.37 11.70
C GLN A 101 3.26 -13.85 11.42
N GLU A 102 2.92 -14.21 10.18
CA GLU A 102 2.58 -15.58 9.76
C GLU A 102 1.47 -16.21 10.63
N SER A 103 0.60 -15.38 11.22
CA SER A 103 -0.53 -15.80 12.04
C SER A 103 -1.71 -16.29 11.18
N ARG A 104 -1.67 -16.02 9.87
CA ARG A 104 -2.67 -16.35 8.86
C ARG A 104 -1.99 -16.88 7.60
N ASN A 105 -2.79 -17.52 6.75
CA ASN A 105 -2.32 -18.29 5.58
C ASN A 105 -2.85 -17.71 4.26
N TYR A 106 -2.57 -18.35 3.13
CA TYR A 106 -2.97 -17.81 1.82
C TYR A 106 -4.49 -17.83 1.53
N GLN A 107 -5.27 -18.63 2.25
CA GLN A 107 -6.73 -18.53 2.17
C GLN A 107 -7.24 -17.24 2.81
N HIS A 108 -6.61 -16.81 3.89
CA HIS A 108 -6.88 -15.52 4.51
C HIS A 108 -6.46 -14.36 3.60
N LEU A 109 -5.27 -14.46 2.97
CA LEU A 109 -4.81 -13.48 1.98
C LEU A 109 -5.82 -13.31 0.85
N ASP A 110 -6.27 -14.41 0.26
CA ASP A 110 -7.23 -14.40 -0.84
C ASP A 110 -8.59 -13.81 -0.42
N TYR A 111 -9.08 -14.20 0.76
CA TYR A 111 -10.33 -13.68 1.31
C TYR A 111 -10.28 -12.15 1.45
N TRP A 112 -9.25 -11.61 2.10
CA TRP A 112 -9.16 -10.16 2.34
C TRP A 112 -8.80 -9.36 1.09
N THR A 113 -8.07 -9.96 0.15
CA THR A 113 -7.87 -9.38 -1.19
C THR A 113 -9.22 -9.18 -1.89
N ASN A 114 -10.12 -10.18 -1.85
CA ASN A 114 -11.48 -10.04 -2.39
C ASN A 114 -12.31 -8.98 -1.63
N ARG A 115 -12.21 -8.91 -0.30
CA ARG A 115 -12.95 -7.90 0.49
C ARG A 115 -12.51 -6.47 0.18
N SER A 116 -11.22 -6.26 -0.07
CA SER A 116 -10.73 -4.98 -0.57
C SER A 116 -11.38 -4.58 -1.92
N GLN A 117 -11.86 -5.53 -2.72
CA GLN A 117 -12.52 -5.19 -3.99
C GLN A 117 -14.02 -4.89 -3.85
N ASP A 118 -14.69 -5.43 -2.82
CA ASP A 118 -16.15 -5.38 -2.71
C ASP A 118 -16.69 -4.53 -1.53
N GLN A 119 -15.82 -4.03 -0.65
CA GLN A 119 -16.22 -3.21 0.51
C GLN A 119 -16.06 -1.70 0.32
N TYR A 120 -15.33 -1.24 -0.70
CA TYR A 120 -15.14 0.19 -0.97
C TYR A 120 -16.18 0.75 -1.93
N VAL A 121 -16.31 2.08 -1.96
CA VAL A 121 -17.18 2.79 -2.90
C VAL A 121 -16.89 2.33 -4.34
N PRO A 122 -17.92 1.96 -5.13
CA PRO A 122 -17.71 1.56 -6.53
C PRO A 122 -16.98 2.65 -7.33
N GLY A 123 -15.92 2.25 -8.04
CA GLY A 123 -15.08 3.17 -8.82
C GLY A 123 -13.89 3.76 -8.04
N ALA A 124 -13.81 3.56 -6.72
CA ALA A 124 -12.68 4.04 -5.93
C ALA A 124 -11.36 3.41 -6.39
N VAL A 125 -10.33 4.24 -6.55
CA VAL A 125 -8.97 3.79 -6.85
C VAL A 125 -8.20 3.66 -5.55
N MET A 126 -8.36 2.52 -4.88
CA MET A 126 -7.69 2.23 -3.61
C MET A 126 -6.20 2.01 -3.77
N VAL A 127 -5.44 2.36 -2.72
CA VAL A 127 -3.98 2.28 -2.68
C VAL A 127 -3.55 1.16 -1.73
N PRO A 128 -3.42 -0.09 -2.21
CA PRO A 128 -2.77 -1.13 -1.43
C PRO A 128 -1.28 -0.82 -1.29
N TYR A 129 -0.69 -1.26 -0.18
CA TYR A 129 0.72 -1.05 0.11
C TYR A 129 1.21 -2.12 1.09
N VAL A 130 2.52 -2.30 1.16
CA VAL A 130 3.15 -3.27 2.07
C VAL A 130 4.14 -2.63 3.04
N GLY A 131 4.41 -1.33 2.87
CA GLY A 131 5.31 -0.53 3.70
C GLY A 131 5.05 0.97 3.52
N SER A 132 5.42 1.76 4.52
CA SER A 132 5.37 3.22 4.49
C SER A 132 6.38 3.80 5.50
N HIS A 133 6.43 5.12 5.57
CA HIS A 133 7.27 5.85 6.52
C HIS A 133 6.74 5.85 7.97
N ASP A 134 5.57 5.26 8.23
CA ASP A 134 4.94 5.20 9.56
C ASP A 134 5.00 3.80 10.19
N VAL A 135 5.57 2.84 9.47
CA VAL A 135 5.67 1.43 9.88
C VAL A 135 7.08 0.91 9.66
N PRO A 136 7.55 -0.05 10.46
CA PRO A 136 8.85 -0.64 10.21
C PRO A 136 8.95 -1.30 8.84
N ARG A 137 10.18 -1.40 8.31
CA ARG A 137 10.44 -1.95 6.99
C ARG A 137 9.94 -3.38 6.88
N LEU A 138 9.32 -3.72 5.75
CA LEU A 138 8.79 -5.07 5.51
C LEU A 138 9.87 -6.14 5.66
N ALA A 139 11.09 -5.88 5.18
CA ALA A 139 12.22 -6.79 5.33
C ALA A 139 12.54 -7.08 6.80
N SER A 140 12.61 -6.06 7.67
CA SER A 140 12.82 -6.28 9.11
C SER A 140 11.65 -7.01 9.76
N ARG A 141 10.42 -6.68 9.39
CA ARG A 141 9.22 -7.33 9.95
C ARG A 141 9.01 -8.78 9.52
N SER A 142 9.59 -9.18 8.39
CA SER A 142 9.49 -10.54 7.83
C SER A 142 10.72 -11.40 8.11
N ASP A 143 11.76 -10.82 8.70
CA ASP A 143 12.97 -11.53 9.11
C ASP A 143 12.74 -12.27 10.43
N ARG A 144 12.65 -13.60 10.35
CA ARG A 144 12.52 -14.48 11.52
C ARG A 144 13.76 -14.45 12.43
N GLY A 145 14.88 -13.93 11.93
CA GLY A 145 16.12 -13.77 12.68
C GLY A 145 16.16 -12.51 13.55
N THR A 146 15.21 -11.58 13.40
CA THR A 146 15.17 -10.34 14.21
C THR A 146 14.01 -10.32 15.19
N GLY A 147 14.29 -9.96 16.44
CA GLY A 147 13.29 -9.62 17.46
C GLY A 147 13.05 -8.10 17.55
N ASP A 148 13.75 -7.32 16.73
CA ASP A 148 13.98 -5.90 16.93
C ASP A 148 13.28 -5.04 15.87
N ALA A 149 12.44 -5.64 15.04
CA ALA A 149 11.76 -4.97 13.92
C ALA A 149 10.94 -3.74 14.35
N TYR A 150 10.55 -3.63 15.62
CA TYR A 150 9.78 -2.51 16.16
C TYR A 150 10.62 -1.54 17.00
N ASN A 151 11.93 -1.77 17.11
CA ASN A 151 12.82 -0.84 17.80
C ASN A 151 12.95 0.44 16.98
N GLN A 152 12.97 1.56 17.67
CA GLN A 152 12.92 2.91 17.14
C GLN A 152 14.27 3.63 17.28
N TRP A 153 15.00 3.34 18.36
CA TRP A 153 16.19 4.06 18.78
C TRP A 153 17.41 3.16 18.89
N GLN A 154 18.61 3.71 18.69
CA GLN A 154 19.87 2.97 18.76
C GLN A 154 20.05 2.24 20.10
N GLU A 155 19.58 2.83 21.20
CA GLU A 155 19.69 2.26 22.54
C GLU A 155 18.84 1.01 22.73
N GLN A 156 17.84 0.79 21.88
CA GLN A 156 17.01 -0.42 21.88
C GLN A 156 17.66 -1.57 21.10
N GLY A 157 18.68 -1.28 20.28
CA GLY A 157 19.23 -2.21 19.31
C GLY A 157 18.37 -2.24 18.05
N LEU A 158 18.76 -1.50 17.02
CA LEU A 158 18.00 -1.41 15.77
C LEU A 158 18.14 -2.71 14.95
N PRO A 159 17.15 -3.08 14.13
CA PRO A 159 17.26 -4.24 13.27
C PRO A 159 18.41 -4.08 12.27
N GLY A 160 19.14 -5.15 12.03
CA GLY A 160 20.21 -5.19 11.04
C GLY A 160 19.74 -5.69 9.68
N GLN A 161 20.70 -5.75 8.74
CA GLN A 161 20.54 -6.40 7.44
C GLN A 161 20.06 -7.86 7.60
N PRO A 162 18.95 -8.27 6.96
CA PRO A 162 18.51 -9.66 6.97
C PRO A 162 19.59 -10.62 6.46
N GLY A 163 19.85 -11.68 7.22
CA GLY A 163 20.94 -12.61 6.96
C GLY A 163 20.59 -13.81 6.07
N THR A 164 19.32 -14.00 5.70
CA THR A 164 18.83 -15.23 5.05
C THR A 164 17.99 -14.94 3.81
N ASP A 165 17.93 -15.90 2.89
CA ASP A 165 17.13 -15.79 1.65
C ASP A 165 15.62 -15.70 1.95
N ASP A 166 15.16 -16.35 3.02
CA ASP A 166 13.75 -16.46 3.44
C ASP A 166 13.08 -15.08 3.60
N THR A 167 13.79 -14.09 4.15
CA THR A 167 13.29 -12.71 4.26
C THR A 167 13.04 -12.08 2.89
N TYR A 168 14.01 -12.19 1.98
CA TYR A 168 13.91 -11.60 0.64
C TYR A 168 12.85 -12.32 -0.21
N ASP A 169 12.68 -13.63 -0.03
CA ASP A 169 11.62 -14.39 -0.68
C ASP A 169 10.23 -13.97 -0.17
N ARG A 170 10.07 -13.67 1.14
CA ARG A 170 8.82 -13.09 1.68
C ARG A 170 8.53 -11.70 1.12
N VAL A 171 9.54 -10.83 1.08
CA VAL A 171 9.39 -9.50 0.47
C VAL A 171 8.96 -9.64 -1.00
N LEU A 172 9.60 -10.55 -1.75
CA LEU A 172 9.21 -10.83 -3.13
C LEU A 172 7.77 -11.35 -3.23
N GLN A 173 7.31 -12.22 -2.33
CA GLN A 173 5.92 -12.70 -2.33
C GLN A 173 4.94 -11.55 -2.09
N ALA A 174 5.21 -10.67 -1.13
CA ALA A 174 4.38 -9.52 -0.83
C ALA A 174 4.31 -8.54 -2.02
N TYR A 175 5.45 -8.25 -2.67
CA TYR A 175 5.48 -7.40 -3.87
C TYR A 175 4.90 -8.09 -5.11
N GLY A 176 5.04 -9.42 -5.22
CA GLY A 176 4.38 -10.24 -6.23
C GLY A 176 2.87 -10.11 -6.15
N TRP A 177 2.32 -10.26 -4.95
CA TRP A 177 0.90 -10.01 -4.68
C TRP A 177 0.52 -8.55 -4.97
N LEU A 178 1.19 -7.58 -4.34
CA LEU A 178 0.87 -6.15 -4.47
C LEU A 178 0.85 -5.65 -5.92
N LEU A 179 1.83 -6.06 -6.73
CA LEU A 179 1.96 -5.63 -8.13
C LEU A 179 1.04 -6.39 -9.09
N THR A 180 0.36 -7.44 -8.64
CA THR A 180 -0.57 -8.23 -9.46
C THR A 180 -2.00 -8.26 -8.94
N THR A 181 -2.32 -7.49 -7.90
CA THR A 181 -3.69 -7.23 -7.44
C THR A 181 -4.24 -5.88 -7.96
N PRO A 182 -5.57 -5.65 -7.90
CA PRO A 182 -6.17 -4.39 -8.31
C PRO A 182 -5.77 -3.20 -7.42
N GLY A 183 -5.99 -1.98 -7.92
CA GLY A 183 -5.70 -0.72 -7.23
C GLY A 183 -4.47 0.01 -7.77
N ALA A 184 -4.10 1.10 -7.11
CA ALA A 184 -2.87 1.87 -7.37
C ALA A 184 -1.80 1.51 -6.33
N PRO A 185 -1.00 0.45 -6.54
CA PRO A 185 -0.06 -0.04 -5.53
C PRO A 185 0.99 1.02 -5.18
N MET A 186 1.22 1.24 -3.89
CA MET A 186 2.26 2.14 -3.39
C MET A 186 3.46 1.33 -2.90
N LEU A 187 4.64 1.68 -3.42
CA LEU A 187 5.93 1.11 -3.03
C LEU A 187 6.66 2.13 -2.14
N TYR A 188 7.27 1.66 -1.05
CA TYR A 188 8.07 2.51 -0.19
C TYR A 188 9.54 2.43 -0.58
N TYR A 189 10.18 3.58 -0.80
CA TYR A 189 11.52 3.64 -1.41
C TYR A 189 12.52 2.72 -0.71
N GLY A 190 13.24 1.93 -1.47
CA GLY A 190 14.23 0.98 -0.99
C GLY A 190 13.69 -0.39 -0.56
N ASP A 191 12.38 -0.55 -0.38
CA ASP A 191 11.82 -1.89 -0.17
C ASP A 191 12.01 -2.77 -1.41
N GLU A 192 12.16 -2.20 -2.61
CA GLU A 192 12.43 -2.93 -3.84
C GLU A 192 13.76 -3.69 -3.83
N TYR A 193 14.73 -3.28 -3.02
CA TYR A 193 15.96 -4.05 -2.76
C TYR A 193 15.95 -4.70 -1.36
N GLY A 194 14.85 -4.56 -0.61
CA GLY A 194 14.69 -5.14 0.72
C GLY A 194 15.40 -4.34 1.81
N GLU A 195 15.34 -3.00 1.75
CA GLU A 195 15.87 -2.14 2.82
C GLU A 195 15.31 -2.55 4.17
N TYR A 196 16.19 -2.62 5.17
CA TYR A 196 15.84 -2.95 6.54
C TYR A 196 15.71 -1.68 7.37
N GLY A 197 15.01 -1.75 8.49
CA GLY A 197 14.78 -0.61 9.38
C GLY A 197 13.60 -0.86 10.33
N GLY A 198 13.76 -0.37 11.55
CA GLY A 198 12.80 -0.44 12.63
C GLY A 198 11.68 0.60 12.52
N ALA A 199 11.05 0.97 13.62
CA ALA A 199 9.98 1.99 13.62
C ALA A 199 10.53 3.40 13.33
N ASP A 200 9.65 4.34 12.94
CA ASP A 200 10.01 5.76 12.72
C ASP A 200 10.81 6.33 13.90
N PRO A 201 12.07 6.79 13.73
CA PRO A 201 12.66 7.22 12.46
C PRO A 201 13.58 6.24 11.73
N ASP A 202 13.80 5.05 12.25
CA ASP A 202 14.78 4.12 11.68
C ASP A 202 14.40 3.60 10.29
N ASN A 203 13.11 3.40 10.01
CA ASN A 203 12.65 3.05 8.65
C ASN A 203 12.99 4.09 7.56
N ARG A 204 13.42 5.30 7.94
CA ARG A 204 13.72 6.43 7.04
C ARG A 204 15.20 6.53 6.67
N HIS A 205 15.86 5.40 6.48
CA HIS A 205 17.24 5.34 5.98
C HIS A 205 17.43 6.15 4.69
N MET A 206 18.64 6.67 4.48
CA MET A 206 19.00 7.22 3.18
C MET A 206 18.97 6.10 2.13
N TYR A 207 18.39 6.38 0.97
CA TYR A 207 18.35 5.42 -0.15
C TYR A 207 19.77 4.92 -0.47
N ARG A 208 19.96 3.60 -0.54
CA ARG A 208 21.26 3.00 -0.87
C ARG A 208 21.40 2.77 -2.37
N ASP A 209 22.54 3.17 -2.92
CA ASP A 209 22.92 2.84 -4.29
C ASP A 209 23.25 1.35 -4.43
N SER A 210 23.00 0.80 -5.63
CA SER A 210 23.27 -0.60 -6.00
C SER A 210 24.69 -1.09 -5.72
N THR A 211 25.66 -0.19 -5.65
CA THR A 211 27.05 -0.49 -5.25
C THR A 211 27.19 -0.98 -3.80
N ASN A 212 26.20 -0.72 -2.95
CA ASN A 212 26.16 -1.14 -1.54
C ASN A 212 25.19 -2.30 -1.30
N TRP A 213 24.60 -2.85 -2.36
CA TRP A 213 23.71 -3.99 -2.26
C TRP A 213 24.50 -5.29 -2.27
N ASN A 214 24.09 -6.22 -1.44
CA ASN A 214 24.53 -7.60 -1.53
C ASN A 214 23.77 -8.34 -2.66
N ASP A 215 24.16 -9.59 -2.92
CA ASP A 215 23.60 -10.39 -4.01
C ASP A 215 22.08 -10.61 -3.88
N ARG A 216 21.55 -10.71 -2.65
CA ARG A 216 20.11 -10.91 -2.39
C ARG A 216 19.32 -9.65 -2.70
N GLU A 217 19.84 -8.50 -2.29
CA GLU A 217 19.22 -7.19 -2.52
C GLU A 217 19.17 -6.89 -4.02
N SER A 218 20.27 -7.16 -4.73
CA SER A 218 20.33 -7.04 -6.19
C SER A 218 19.34 -7.97 -6.88
N ALA A 219 19.26 -9.24 -6.47
CA ALA A 219 18.33 -10.20 -7.04
C ALA A 219 16.86 -9.86 -6.74
N LEU A 220 16.56 -9.33 -5.56
CA LEU A 220 15.21 -8.87 -5.21
C LEU A 220 14.78 -7.70 -6.09
N PHE A 221 15.67 -6.71 -6.25
CA PHE A 221 15.44 -5.55 -7.10
C PHE A 221 15.16 -5.94 -8.55
N GLU A 222 15.93 -6.87 -9.12
CA GLU A 222 15.71 -7.37 -10.47
C GLU A 222 14.33 -8.00 -10.64
N LYS A 223 13.90 -8.84 -9.67
CA LYS A 223 12.61 -9.53 -9.71
C LYS A 223 11.43 -8.57 -9.54
N ILE A 224 11.50 -7.63 -8.58
CA ILE A 224 10.46 -6.62 -8.38
C ILE A 224 10.37 -5.68 -9.60
N SER A 225 11.51 -5.32 -10.20
CA SER A 225 11.55 -4.56 -11.45
C SER A 225 10.85 -5.30 -12.60
N ALA A 226 11.03 -6.62 -12.70
CA ALA A 226 10.35 -7.44 -13.70
C ALA A 226 8.83 -7.47 -13.48
N LEU A 227 8.37 -7.59 -12.22
CA LEU A 227 6.94 -7.51 -11.86
C LEU A 227 6.34 -6.14 -12.21
N GLY A 228 7.06 -5.05 -11.94
CA GLY A 228 6.64 -3.70 -12.28
C GLY A 228 6.45 -3.51 -13.79
N ARG A 229 7.38 -4.04 -14.61
CA ARG A 229 7.25 -4.05 -16.08
C ARG A 229 6.08 -4.91 -16.55
N LEU A 230 5.89 -6.08 -15.96
CA LEU A 230 4.76 -6.95 -16.29
C LEU A 230 3.42 -6.23 -16.01
N ARG A 231 3.30 -5.52 -14.88
CA ARG A 231 2.12 -4.71 -14.58
C ARG A 231 1.95 -3.58 -15.59
N SER A 232 2.99 -2.82 -15.93
CA SER A 232 2.86 -1.67 -16.83
C SER A 232 2.41 -2.08 -18.24
N GLU A 233 2.83 -3.25 -18.70
CA GLU A 233 2.51 -3.80 -20.03
C GLU A 233 1.15 -4.53 -20.08
N SER A 234 0.54 -4.86 -18.93
CA SER A 234 -0.72 -5.62 -18.87
C SER A 234 -1.90 -4.75 -18.43
N LEU A 235 -2.89 -4.56 -19.33
CA LEU A 235 -4.16 -3.90 -18.98
C LEU A 235 -4.90 -4.66 -17.87
N ALA A 236 -4.87 -6.00 -17.92
CA ALA A 236 -5.49 -6.84 -16.90
C ALA A 236 -4.90 -6.61 -15.51
N LEU A 237 -3.58 -6.46 -15.38
CA LEU A 237 -2.98 -6.18 -14.07
C LEU A 237 -3.25 -4.75 -13.60
N LYS A 238 -3.39 -3.77 -14.50
CA LYS A 238 -3.64 -2.37 -14.14
C LYS A 238 -5.10 -2.08 -13.79
N GLN A 239 -6.04 -2.67 -14.51
CA GLN A 239 -7.47 -2.27 -14.51
C GLN A 239 -8.43 -3.47 -14.45
N GLY A 240 -7.91 -4.70 -14.42
CA GLY A 240 -8.73 -5.89 -14.45
C GLY A 240 -9.37 -6.25 -13.11
N VAL A 241 -10.17 -7.32 -13.15
CA VAL A 241 -10.86 -7.89 -12.01
C VAL A 241 -10.06 -9.08 -11.47
N TYR A 242 -9.86 -9.12 -10.16
CA TYR A 242 -9.25 -10.24 -9.45
C TYR A 242 -10.24 -11.41 -9.32
N SER A 243 -9.82 -12.62 -9.69
CA SER A 243 -10.62 -13.83 -9.57
C SER A 243 -9.83 -14.99 -8.96
N THR A 244 -10.28 -15.50 -7.82
CA THR A 244 -9.72 -16.71 -7.21
C THR A 244 -9.94 -17.94 -8.10
N ARG A 245 -8.88 -18.70 -8.40
CA ARG A 245 -8.96 -19.98 -9.10
C ARG A 245 -8.72 -21.17 -8.20
N TYR A 246 -7.81 -21.04 -7.25
CA TYR A 246 -7.54 -22.06 -6.23
C TYR A 246 -6.92 -21.41 -5.00
N SER A 247 -7.35 -21.83 -3.82
CA SER A 247 -6.89 -21.26 -2.55
C SER A 247 -6.75 -22.36 -1.50
N SER A 248 -5.53 -22.50 -0.99
CA SER A 248 -5.13 -23.43 0.06
C SER A 248 -4.19 -22.71 1.04
N PRO A 249 -3.86 -23.29 2.21
CA PRO A 249 -3.05 -22.60 3.20
C PRO A 249 -1.69 -22.07 2.67
N ASP A 250 -1.07 -22.76 1.73
CA ASP A 250 0.29 -22.50 1.23
C ASP A 250 0.38 -22.25 -0.27
N LEU A 251 -0.74 -22.31 -1.00
CA LEU A 251 -0.81 -22.02 -2.43
C LEU A 251 -2.09 -21.25 -2.77
N LEU A 252 -1.89 -20.12 -3.44
CA LEU A 252 -2.94 -19.31 -4.05
C LEU A 252 -2.69 -19.19 -5.55
N ILE A 253 -3.74 -19.43 -6.34
CA ILE A 253 -3.78 -19.20 -7.79
C ILE A 253 -4.99 -18.31 -8.08
N TYR A 254 -4.75 -17.19 -8.73
CA TYR A 254 -5.77 -16.26 -9.24
C TYR A 254 -5.39 -15.81 -10.64
N ASP A 255 -6.34 -15.17 -11.30
CA ASP A 255 -6.08 -14.36 -12.49
C ASP A 255 -6.63 -12.96 -12.30
N MET A 256 -6.06 -12.08 -13.13
CA MET A 256 -6.57 -10.76 -13.40
C MET A 256 -7.11 -10.77 -14.83
N SER A 257 -8.36 -10.39 -15.02
CA SER A 257 -9.01 -10.36 -16.34
C SER A 257 -9.54 -8.96 -16.67
N HIS A 258 -9.37 -8.52 -17.90
CA HIS A 258 -9.93 -7.27 -18.42
C HIS A 258 -10.56 -7.55 -19.79
N GLU A 259 -11.77 -7.02 -20.01
CA GLU A 259 -12.52 -7.18 -21.27
C GLU A 259 -11.97 -6.32 -22.42
#